data_AF-A0A6A4SFN2-F1
#
_entry.id   AF-A0A6A4SFN2-F1
#
_cell.length_a   1.000
_cell.length_b   1.000
_cell.length_c   1.000
_cell.angle_alpha   90.00
_cell.angle_beta   90.00
_cell.angle_gamma   90.00
#
_symmetry.space_group_name_H-M   'P 1'
#
loop_
_entity.id
_entity.type
_entity.pdbx_description
1 polymer ?
#
loop_
_entity_poly.entity_id
_entity_poly.type
_entity_poly.pdbx_seq_one_letter_code
_entity_poly.pdbx_strand_id
1 'polypeptide(L)'
;MLREEPDVKRRTGCYEKNRMLREEPDVKRRTGCYEKNRMLREEPDVKRRTGCYEKNRMLREEPDVKRRTGCYEKNRMLREEPDVKRRTGCYEKNRMLREEPDVKRRTGCYEKNRMLREEPDVKRRTGCYEKNRMLREEPDVKRRTGCYEKNRMLREEPDVKRRTGCYEKNRMLREEPDVKRRTGC
;
A
#
# COMPACT_ATOMS: atom_id res chain seq x y z
N MET A 1 -30.48 14.35 -8.35
CA MET A 1 -29.64 15.12 -9.29
C MET A 1 -28.20 14.85 -8.93
N LEU A 2 -27.48 14.06 -9.73
CA LEU A 2 -26.03 13.91 -9.61
C LEU A 2 -25.41 15.19 -10.17
N ARG A 3 -24.60 15.87 -9.37
CA ARG A 3 -23.86 17.06 -9.78
C ARG A 3 -22.49 16.60 -10.22
N GLU A 4 -22.24 16.53 -11.52
CA GLU A 4 -20.90 16.28 -12.04
C GLU A 4 -19.99 17.47 -11.68
N GLU A 5 -19.01 17.26 -10.81
CA GLU A 5 -17.94 18.23 -10.56
C GLU A 5 -16.96 18.19 -11.74
N PRO A 6 -16.50 19.34 -12.28
CA PRO A 6 -15.56 19.36 -13.40
C PRO A 6 -14.19 18.78 -13.00
N ASP A 7 -13.46 18.21 -13.96
CA ASP A 7 -12.09 17.73 -13.79
C ASP A 7 -11.19 18.76 -13.10
N VAL A 8 -10.84 18.49 -11.84
CA VAL A 8 -10.01 19.40 -11.05
C VAL A 8 -8.54 19.05 -11.24
N LYS A 9 -7.76 20.00 -11.75
CA LYS A 9 -6.30 19.81 -11.89
C LYS A 9 -5.62 19.52 -10.54
N ARG A 10 -6.12 20.11 -9.46
CA ARG A 10 -5.57 19.97 -8.10
C ARG A 10 -6.68 20.03 -7.06
N ARG A 11 -6.63 19.12 -6.09
CA ARG A 11 -7.47 19.16 -4.89
C ARG A 11 -6.59 19.10 -3.64
N THR A 12 -6.83 19.99 -2.68
CA THR A 12 -6.14 20.01 -1.39
C THR A 12 -7.15 20.18 -0.28
N GLY A 13 -7.01 19.45 0.82
CA GLY A 13 -7.93 19.56 1.95
C GLY A 13 -7.41 18.94 3.23
N CYS A 14 -7.82 19.50 4.36
CA CYS A 14 -7.58 18.98 5.70
C CYS A 14 -8.92 18.69 6.36
N TYR A 15 -9.07 17.52 6.96
CA TYR A 15 -10.35 17.03 7.50
C TYR A 15 -10.14 16.45 8.89
N GLU A 16 -10.85 16.98 9.87
CA GLU A 16 -10.87 16.50 11.25
C GLU A 16 -12.26 15.98 11.60
N LYS A 17 -12.35 14.79 12.19
CA LYS A 17 -13.61 14.20 12.73
C LYS A 17 -14.77 14.12 11.72
N ASN A 18 -14.48 13.72 10.48
CA ASN A 18 -15.50 13.57 9.44
C ASN A 18 -15.87 12.11 9.16
N ARG A 19 -17.11 11.92 8.71
CA ARG A 19 -17.53 10.74 7.96
C ARG A 19 -17.78 11.16 6.52
N MET A 20 -17.10 10.52 5.57
CA MET A 20 -17.20 10.84 4.15
C MET A 20 -17.59 9.60 3.37
N LEU A 21 -18.62 9.73 2.55
CA LEU A 21 -18.93 8.89 1.41
C LEU A 21 -18.77 9.76 0.18
N ARG A 22 -17.93 9.37 -0.77
CA ARG A 22 -17.71 10.17 -1.98
C ARG A 22 -17.46 9.31 -3.20
N GLU A 23 -18.14 9.70 -4.27
CA GLU A 23 -17.75 9.48 -5.65
C GLU A 23 -17.21 10.84 -6.15
N GLU A 24 -16.03 10.87 -6.76
CA GLU A 24 -15.38 12.13 -7.17
C GLU A 24 -14.95 12.05 -8.63
N PRO A 25 -14.82 13.19 -9.34
CA PRO A 25 -14.30 13.21 -10.70
C PRO A 25 -12.78 12.98 -10.75
N ASP A 26 -12.25 12.87 -11.97
CA ASP A 26 -10.82 12.74 -12.22
C ASP A 26 -10.02 13.90 -11.63
N VAL A 27 -8.93 13.56 -10.92
CA VAL A 27 -8.05 14.55 -10.31
C VAL A 27 -6.60 14.26 -10.66
N LYS A 28 -5.96 15.21 -11.36
CA LYS A 28 -4.53 15.08 -11.70
C LYS A 28 -3.64 15.05 -10.45
N ARG A 29 -3.97 15.83 -9.41
CA ARG A 29 -3.19 15.90 -8.18
C ARG A 29 -4.06 16.07 -6.96
N ARG A 30 -3.90 15.19 -5.99
CA ARG A 30 -4.59 15.27 -4.71
C ARG A 30 -3.62 15.32 -3.56
N THR A 31 -3.89 16.19 -2.61
CA THR A 31 -3.17 16.27 -1.34
C THR A 31 -4.16 16.38 -0.21
N GLY A 32 -3.97 15.67 0.90
CA GLY A 32 -4.81 15.93 2.06
C GLY A 32 -4.36 15.30 3.36
N CYS A 33 -4.81 15.90 4.45
CA CYS A 33 -4.55 15.46 5.82
C CYS A 33 -5.87 15.10 6.49
N TYR A 34 -5.89 13.97 7.19
CA TYR A 34 -7.10 13.37 7.72
C TYR A 34 -6.84 12.90 9.15
N GLU A 35 -7.53 13.51 10.11
CA GLU A 35 -7.52 13.07 11.50
C GLU A 35 -8.90 12.55 11.92
N LYS A 36 -8.95 11.36 12.52
CA LYS A 36 -10.16 10.75 13.11
C LYS A 36 -11.34 10.62 12.13
N ASN A 37 -11.07 10.27 10.88
CA ASN A 37 -12.11 10.15 9.86
C ASN A 37 -12.52 8.70 9.56
N ARG A 38 -13.75 8.55 9.07
CA ARG A 38 -14.20 7.34 8.36
C ARG A 38 -14.48 7.70 6.91
N MET A 39 -13.86 6.99 5.98
CA MET A 39 -13.97 7.26 4.54
C MET A 39 -14.37 6.00 3.79
N LEU A 40 -15.39 6.13 2.95
CA LEU A 40 -15.69 5.26 1.82
C LEU A 40 -15.55 6.13 0.56
N ARG A 41 -14.69 5.71 -0.38
CA ARG A 41 -14.39 6.49 -1.57
C ARG A 41 -14.22 5.60 -2.79
N GLU A 42 -14.99 5.90 -3.81
CA GLU A 42 -14.77 5.47 -5.18
C GLU A 42 -14.22 6.69 -5.91
N GLU A 43 -13.04 6.55 -6.51
CA GLU A 43 -12.44 7.62 -7.30
C GLU A 43 -11.97 7.05 -8.63
N PRO A 44 -12.08 7.80 -9.73
CA PRO A 44 -11.46 7.46 -11.01
C PRO A 44 -9.95 7.78 -10.95
N ASP A 45 -9.29 7.83 -12.10
CA ASP A 45 -7.83 7.84 -12.19
C ASP A 45 -7.16 9.01 -11.48
N VAL A 46 -6.19 8.70 -10.63
CA VAL A 46 -5.40 9.72 -9.92
C VAL A 46 -3.94 9.66 -10.35
N LYS A 47 -3.49 10.68 -11.11
CA LYS A 47 -2.07 10.74 -11.51
C LYS A 47 -1.13 10.89 -10.31
N ARG A 48 -1.50 11.69 -9.31
CA ARG A 48 -0.66 11.88 -8.11
C ARG A 48 -1.51 12.09 -6.88
N ARG A 49 -1.15 11.35 -5.84
CA ARG A 49 -1.83 11.39 -4.56
C ARG A 49 -0.83 11.44 -3.43
N THR A 50 -1.03 12.41 -2.54
CA THR A 50 -0.28 12.55 -1.30
C THR A 50 -1.26 12.64 -0.16
N GLY A 51 -1.04 11.94 0.95
CA GLY A 51 -1.84 12.20 2.13
C GLY A 51 -1.30 11.67 3.45
N CYS A 52 -1.72 12.33 4.52
CA CYS A 52 -1.40 11.98 5.90
C CYS A 52 -2.69 11.60 6.63
N TYR A 53 -2.66 10.49 7.35
CA TYR A 53 -3.84 9.88 7.94
C TYR A 53 -3.53 9.46 9.38
N GLU A 54 -4.19 10.08 10.34
CA GLU A 54 -4.15 9.68 11.74
C GLU A 54 -5.52 9.16 12.21
N LYS A 55 -5.56 7.98 12.84
CA LYS A 55 -6.76 7.40 13.47
C LYS A 55 -7.97 7.25 12.52
N ASN A 56 -7.72 6.89 11.26
CA ASN A 56 -8.78 6.76 10.26
C ASN A 56 -9.19 5.30 9.98
N ARG A 57 -10.41 5.15 9.47
CA ARG A 57 -10.86 3.94 8.76
C ARG A 57 -11.15 4.30 7.30
N MET A 58 -10.59 3.52 6.38
CA MET A 58 -10.71 3.76 4.94
C MET A 58 -11.10 2.48 4.22
N LEU A 59 -12.12 2.59 3.38
CA LEU A 59 -12.42 1.69 2.26
C LEU A 59 -12.28 2.52 0.98
N ARG A 60 -11.60 1.96 -0.03
CA ARG A 60 -11.31 2.67 -1.25
C ARG A 60 -11.11 1.76 -2.45
N GLU A 61 -11.74 2.16 -3.54
CA GLU A 61 -11.53 1.62 -4.88
C GLU A 61 -11.01 2.76 -5.77
N GLU A 62 -9.93 2.50 -6.49
CA GLU A 62 -9.30 3.44 -7.43
C GLU A 62 -8.73 2.65 -8.62
N PRO A 63 -9.16 2.90 -9.88
CA PRO A 63 -8.73 2.12 -11.05
C PRO A 63 -7.23 2.26 -11.31
N ASP A 64 -6.72 3.48 -11.60
CA ASP A 64 -5.27 3.68 -11.75
C ASP A 64 -4.67 4.77 -10.86
N VAL A 65 -3.49 4.47 -10.30
CA VAL A 65 -2.70 5.42 -9.51
C VAL A 65 -1.25 5.46 -9.97
N LYS A 66 -0.89 6.48 -10.77
CA LYS A 66 0.49 6.61 -11.27
C LYS A 66 1.50 6.84 -10.14
N ARG A 67 1.13 7.62 -9.13
CA ARG A 67 1.98 7.90 -7.96
C ARG A 67 1.16 8.12 -6.72
N ARG A 68 1.47 7.34 -5.69
CA ARG A 68 0.94 7.55 -4.36
C ARG A 68 2.04 7.67 -3.31
N THR A 69 1.91 8.68 -2.48
CA THR A 69 2.69 8.89 -1.27
C THR A 69 1.74 8.99 -0.09
N GLY A 70 2.05 8.38 1.05
CA GLY A 70 1.31 8.73 2.27
C GLY A 70 1.86 8.19 3.57
N CYS A 71 1.48 8.85 4.65
CA CYS A 71 1.83 8.51 6.02
C CYS A 71 0.57 8.14 6.79
N TYR A 72 0.63 7.04 7.54
CA TYR A 72 -0.53 6.43 8.16
C TYR A 72 -0.20 6.02 9.60
N GLU A 73 -0.83 6.66 10.57
CA GLU A 73 -0.77 6.29 11.98
C GLU A 73 -2.13 5.79 12.48
N LYS A 74 -2.16 4.63 13.14
CA LYS A 74 -3.35 4.06 13.80
C LYS A 74 -4.57 3.90 12.87
N ASN A 75 -4.36 3.50 11.62
CA ASN A 75 -5.43 3.35 10.64
C ASN A 75 -5.85 1.90 10.38
N ARG A 76 -7.06 1.74 9.87
CA ARG A 76 -7.54 0.53 9.19
C ARG A 76 -7.83 0.84 7.73
N MET A 77 -7.32 0.03 6.82
CA MET A 77 -7.46 0.24 5.38
C MET A 77 -7.87 -1.05 4.67
N LEU A 78 -8.86 -0.94 3.81
CA LEU A 78 -9.15 -1.85 2.70
C LEU A 78 -8.99 -1.04 1.40
N ARG A 79 -8.25 -1.59 0.44
CA ARG A 79 -7.96 -0.92 -0.85
C ARG A 79 -7.90 -1.92 -1.99
N GLU A 80 -8.52 -1.55 -3.09
CA GLU A 80 -8.46 -2.25 -4.38
C GLU A 80 -7.99 -1.27 -5.44
N GLU A 81 -6.81 -1.54 -6.02
CA GLU A 81 -6.16 -0.65 -6.99
C GLU A 81 -5.49 -1.45 -8.11
N PRO A 82 -6.17 -1.64 -9.26
CA PRO A 82 -5.69 -2.39 -10.42
C PRO A 82 -4.24 -2.11 -10.84
N ASP A 83 -3.88 -0.85 -11.15
CA ASP A 83 -2.49 -0.46 -11.46
C ASP A 83 -1.97 0.61 -10.50
N VAL A 84 -0.82 0.30 -9.88
CA VAL A 84 0.00 1.27 -9.16
C VAL A 84 1.43 1.30 -9.66
N LYS A 85 1.70 2.26 -10.54
CA LYS A 85 3.07 2.49 -11.05
C LYS A 85 4.09 2.82 -9.95
N ARG A 86 3.73 3.60 -8.94
CA ARG A 86 4.61 3.93 -7.80
C ARG A 86 3.84 4.16 -6.51
N ARG A 87 4.15 3.38 -5.49
CA ARG A 87 3.67 3.57 -4.12
C ARG A 87 4.83 3.80 -3.16
N THR A 88 4.71 4.85 -2.36
CA THR A 88 5.59 5.15 -1.23
C THR A 88 4.73 5.36 0.01
N GLY A 89 5.09 4.78 1.15
CA GLY A 89 4.41 5.15 2.39
C GLY A 89 5.01 4.64 3.67
N CYS A 90 4.66 5.32 4.76
CA CYS A 90 5.06 5.00 6.12
C CYS A 90 3.81 4.65 6.93
N TYR A 91 3.91 3.58 7.71
CA TYR A 91 2.77 2.96 8.38
C TYR A 91 3.13 2.59 9.81
N GLU A 92 2.51 3.24 10.78
CA GLU A 92 2.60 2.88 12.21
C GLU A 92 1.26 2.40 12.75
N LYS A 93 1.24 1.24 13.43
CA LYS A 93 0.07 0.70 14.14
C LYS A 93 -1.18 0.52 13.24
N ASN A 94 -0.99 0.07 12.00
CA ASN A 94 -2.08 -0.09 11.04
C ASN A 94 -2.52 -1.55 10.83
N ARG A 95 -3.76 -1.71 10.34
CA ARG A 95 -4.23 -2.93 9.69
C ARG A 95 -4.56 -2.64 8.23
N MET A 96 -4.07 -3.48 7.33
CA MET A 96 -4.23 -3.30 5.88
C MET A 96 -4.65 -4.61 5.22
N LEU A 97 -5.66 -4.51 4.36
CA LEU A 97 -5.99 -5.45 3.30
C LEU A 97 -5.86 -4.69 1.97
N ARG A 98 -5.16 -5.30 1.01
CA ARG A 98 -4.84 -4.68 -0.28
C ARG A 98 -4.86 -5.71 -1.38
N GLU A 99 -5.52 -5.36 -2.47
CA GLU A 99 -5.44 -6.05 -3.74
C GLU A 99 -4.92 -5.04 -4.77
N GLU A 100 -3.75 -5.35 -5.33
CA GLU A 100 -3.09 -4.48 -6.30
C GLU A 100 -2.43 -5.35 -7.38
N PRO A 101 -3.18 -5.77 -8.42
CA PRO A 101 -2.73 -6.64 -9.50
C PRO A 101 -1.35 -6.29 -10.05
N ASP A 102 -1.15 -5.00 -10.38
CA ASP A 102 0.05 -4.53 -11.06
C ASP A 102 0.77 -3.43 -10.28
N VAL A 103 1.98 -3.72 -9.81
CA VAL A 103 2.79 -2.78 -9.01
C VAL A 103 4.19 -2.66 -9.56
N LYS A 104 4.45 -1.57 -10.29
CA LYS A 104 5.80 -1.34 -10.85
C LYS A 104 6.85 -1.03 -9.77
N ARG A 105 6.51 -0.25 -8.75
CA ARG A 105 7.43 0.05 -7.63
C ARG A 105 6.67 0.29 -6.34
N ARG A 106 7.05 -0.45 -5.30
CA ARG A 106 6.62 -0.20 -3.92
C ARG A 106 7.81 0.06 -3.01
N THR A 107 7.70 1.12 -2.23
CA THR A 107 8.61 1.46 -1.14
C THR A 107 7.79 1.70 0.12
N GLY A 108 8.18 1.14 1.26
CA GLY A 108 7.54 1.55 2.51
C GLY A 108 8.18 1.07 3.80
N CYS A 109 7.86 1.79 4.87
CA CYS A 109 8.30 1.49 6.23
C CYS A 109 7.08 1.15 7.09
N TYR A 110 7.17 0.08 7.86
CA TYR A 110 6.06 -0.52 8.57
C TYR A 110 6.46 -0.87 10.00
N GLU A 111 5.86 -0.20 10.98
CA GLU A 111 6.00 -0.52 12.41
C GLU A 111 4.66 -0.99 13.00
N LYS A 112 4.67 -2.13 13.70
CA LYS A 112 3.51 -2.66 14.45
C LYS A 112 2.24 -2.85 13.60
N ASN A 113 2.39 -3.33 12.36
CA ASN A 113 1.27 -3.50 11.43
C ASN A 113 0.83 -4.96 11.26
N ARG A 114 -0.42 -5.12 10.81
CA ARG A 114 -0.92 -6.36 10.22
C ARG A 114 -1.29 -6.12 8.76
N MET A 115 -0.81 -6.98 7.87
CA MET A 115 -0.99 -6.85 6.42
C MET A 115 -1.44 -8.17 5.81
N LEU A 116 -2.47 -8.10 4.97
CA LEU A 116 -2.82 -9.07 3.95
C LEU A 116 -2.71 -8.37 2.59
N ARG A 117 -2.05 -9.01 1.64
CA ARG A 117 -1.78 -8.45 0.31
C ARG A 117 -1.82 -9.51 -0.76
N GLU A 118 -2.42 -9.13 -1.87
CA GLU A 118 -2.38 -9.86 -3.12
C GLU A 118 -1.86 -8.89 -4.18
N GLU A 119 -0.67 -9.18 -4.71
CA GLU A 119 0.00 -8.37 -5.72
C GLU A 119 0.66 -9.30 -6.75
N PRO A 120 -0.12 -9.86 -7.70
CA PRO A 120 0.33 -10.72 -8.79
C PRO A 120 1.66 -10.33 -9.40
N ASP A 121 1.79 -9.06 -9.80
CA ASP A 121 2.93 -8.57 -10.55
C ASP A 121 3.66 -7.41 -9.84
N VAL A 122 4.84 -7.72 -9.28
CA VAL A 122 5.67 -6.72 -8.59
C VAL A 122 7.06 -6.59 -9.20
N LYS A 123 7.27 -5.52 -9.97
CA LYS A 123 8.58 -5.29 -10.59
C LYS A 123 9.66 -4.93 -9.56
N ARG A 124 9.35 -4.12 -8.56
CA ARG A 124 10.30 -3.77 -7.48
C ARG A 124 9.59 -3.51 -6.18
N ARG A 125 10.05 -4.17 -5.12
CA ARG A 125 9.60 -3.97 -3.76
C ARG A 125 10.79 -3.66 -2.86
N THR A 126 10.67 -2.58 -2.10
CA THR A 126 11.62 -2.19 -1.06
C THR A 126 10.85 -1.92 0.23
N GLY A 127 11.29 -2.43 1.37
CA GLY A 127 10.70 -1.99 2.63
C GLY A 127 11.37 -2.45 3.91
N CYS A 128 11.08 -1.71 4.97
CA CYS A 128 11.54 -2.00 6.33
C CYS A 128 10.34 -2.34 7.21
N TYR A 129 10.47 -3.39 8.01
CA TYR A 129 9.36 -3.99 8.75
C TYR A 129 9.80 -4.31 10.17
N GLU A 130 9.21 -3.63 11.15
CA GLU A 130 9.40 -3.92 12.57
C GLU A 130 8.08 -4.37 13.22
N LYS A 131 8.10 -5.50 13.94
CA LYS A 131 6.96 -6.00 14.75
C LYS A 131 5.67 -6.21 13.94
N ASN A 132 5.78 -6.70 12.71
CA ASN A 132 4.63 -6.89 11.82
C ASN A 132 4.19 -8.35 11.70
N ARG A 133 2.92 -8.52 11.31
CA ARG A 133 2.38 -9.78 10.77
C ARG A 133 2.00 -9.58 9.31
N MET A 134 2.45 -10.47 8.44
CA MET A 134 2.22 -10.38 6.99
C MET A 134 1.76 -11.72 6.43
N LEU A 135 0.71 -11.68 5.63
CA LEU A 135 0.33 -12.68 4.64
C LEU A 135 0.42 -12.03 3.27
N ARG A 136 1.08 -12.69 2.31
CA ARG A 136 1.29 -12.17 0.97
C ARG A 136 1.25 -13.26 -0.07
N GLU A 137 0.64 -12.92 -1.18
CA GLU A 137 0.66 -13.66 -2.43
C GLU A 137 1.20 -12.71 -3.51
N GLU A 138 2.40 -13.02 -4.01
CA GLU A 138 3.05 -12.24 -5.08
C GLU A 138 3.72 -13.22 -6.07
N PRO A 139 2.94 -13.83 -6.97
CA PRO A 139 3.39 -14.73 -8.04
C PRO A 139 4.70 -14.30 -8.69
N ASP A 140 4.76 -13.06 -9.17
CA ASP A 140 5.86 -12.56 -9.98
C ASP A 140 6.57 -11.37 -9.33
N VAL A 141 7.78 -11.60 -8.79
CA VAL A 141 8.60 -10.56 -8.18
C VAL A 141 9.97 -10.43 -8.84
N LYS A 142 10.17 -9.37 -9.65
CA LYS A 142 11.48 -9.17 -10.30
C LYS A 142 12.57 -8.79 -9.30
N ARG A 143 12.27 -7.93 -8.32
CA ARG A 143 13.26 -7.53 -7.30
C ARG A 143 12.59 -7.24 -5.96
N ARG A 144 13.09 -7.88 -4.92
CA ARG A 144 12.72 -7.60 -3.54
C ARG A 144 13.94 -7.21 -2.71
N THR A 145 13.79 -6.13 -1.96
CA THR A 145 14.76 -5.70 -0.95
C THR A 145 14.00 -5.43 0.35
N GLY A 146 14.46 -5.92 1.49
CA GLY A 146 13.86 -5.46 2.74
C GLY A 146 14.52 -5.93 4.03
N CYS A 147 14.33 -5.13 5.07
CA CYS A 147 14.81 -5.42 6.42
C CYS A 147 13.62 -5.76 7.32
N TYR A 148 13.77 -6.79 8.14
CA TYR A 148 12.70 -7.38 8.93
C TYR A 148 13.19 -7.64 10.35
N GLU A 149 12.58 -6.99 11.33
CA GLU A 149 12.82 -7.25 12.75
C GLU A 149 11.52 -7.70 13.45
N LYS A 150 11.57 -8.80 14.20
CA LYS A 150 10.46 -9.28 15.05
C LYS A 150 9.14 -9.52 14.31
N ASN A 151 9.19 -10.02 13.08
CA ASN A 151 8.01 -10.24 12.23
C ASN A 151 7.57 -11.71 12.17
N ARG A 152 6.28 -11.89 11.86
CA ARG A 152 5.73 -13.16 11.37
C ARG A 152 5.28 -13.02 9.92
N MET A 153 5.71 -13.95 9.07
CA MET A 153 5.46 -13.90 7.62
C MET A 153 4.97 -15.24 7.11
N LEU A 154 3.90 -15.21 6.33
CA LEU A 154 3.50 -16.24 5.38
C LEU A 154 3.56 -15.62 3.98
N ARG A 155 4.21 -16.29 3.04
CA ARG A 155 4.43 -15.80 1.67
C ARG A 155 4.35 -16.92 0.65
N GLU A 156 3.69 -16.61 -0.45
CA GLU A 156 3.68 -17.40 -1.67
C GLU A 156 4.20 -16.51 -2.81
N GLU A 157 5.40 -16.82 -3.30
CA GLU A 157 6.09 -16.07 -4.36
C GLU A 157 6.84 -17.05 -5.27
N PRO A 158 6.13 -17.77 -6.16
CA PRO A 158 6.71 -18.75 -7.06
C PRO A 158 7.91 -18.23 -7.83
N ASP A 159 7.81 -17.03 -8.43
CA ASP A 159 8.85 -16.49 -9.31
C ASP A 159 9.53 -15.25 -8.73
N VAL A 160 10.75 -15.40 -8.22
CA VAL A 160 11.55 -14.29 -7.68
C VAL A 160 12.91 -14.18 -8.37
N LYS A 161 13.08 -13.18 -9.25
CA LYS A 161 14.38 -13.01 -9.94
C LYS A 161 15.51 -12.57 -9.01
N ARG A 162 15.26 -11.66 -8.07
CA ARG A 162 16.29 -11.22 -7.10
C ARG A 162 15.67 -10.87 -5.76
N ARG A 163 16.27 -11.42 -4.71
CA ARG A 163 15.95 -11.10 -3.33
C ARG A 163 17.18 -10.66 -2.57
N THR A 164 17.03 -9.55 -1.86
CA THR A 164 17.96 -9.07 -0.84
C THR A 164 17.17 -8.84 0.44
N GLY A 165 17.62 -9.33 1.59
CA GLY A 165 16.96 -8.95 2.83
C GLY A 165 17.78 -9.23 4.07
N CYS A 166 17.42 -8.55 5.16
CA CYS A 166 18.00 -8.79 6.47
C CYS A 166 16.91 -9.17 7.48
N TYR A 167 17.16 -10.17 8.32
CA TYR A 167 16.15 -10.80 9.16
C TYR A 167 16.62 -11.01 10.60
N GLU A 168 16.09 -10.22 11.54
CA GLU A 168 16.31 -10.43 12.97
C GLU A 168 15.02 -10.91 13.67
N LYS A 169 15.12 -12.02 14.43
CA LYS A 169 14.03 -12.54 15.29
C LYS A 169 12.69 -12.76 14.55
N ASN A 170 12.73 -13.31 13.33
CA ASN A 170 11.53 -13.52 12.51
C ASN A 170 11.08 -14.99 12.47
N ARG A 171 9.75 -15.20 12.38
CA ARG A 171 9.17 -16.50 12.00
C ARG A 171 8.63 -16.42 10.57
N MET A 172 9.05 -17.34 9.72
CA MET A 172 8.76 -17.27 8.28
C MET A 172 8.33 -18.64 7.74
N LEU A 173 7.21 -18.66 7.02
CA LEU A 173 6.83 -19.72 6.10
C LEU A 173 6.79 -19.11 4.70
N ARG A 174 7.44 -19.77 3.73
CA ARG A 174 7.65 -19.27 2.38
C ARG A 174 7.56 -20.40 1.37
N GLU A 175 6.78 -20.18 0.33
CA GLU A 175 6.75 -21.00 -0.87
C GLU A 175 7.34 -20.18 -2.01
N GLU A 176 8.57 -20.53 -2.41
CA GLU A 176 9.36 -19.79 -3.40
C GLU A 176 10.19 -20.78 -4.25
N PRO A 177 9.56 -21.62 -5.08
CA PRO A 177 10.25 -22.59 -5.93
C PRO A 177 11.34 -21.98 -6.82
N ASP A 178 11.10 -20.80 -7.42
CA ASP A 178 11.98 -20.24 -8.45
C ASP A 178 12.64 -18.92 -8.04
N VAL A 179 13.66 -19.01 -7.18
CA VAL A 179 14.48 -17.85 -6.77
C VAL A 179 15.84 -17.82 -7.46
N LYS A 180 16.02 -16.95 -8.47
CA LYS A 180 17.28 -16.90 -9.25
C LYS A 180 18.49 -16.34 -8.49
N ARG A 181 18.28 -15.42 -7.55
CA ARG A 181 19.36 -14.88 -6.71
C ARG A 181 18.83 -14.44 -5.36
N ARG A 182 19.38 -15.00 -4.29
CA ARG A 182 19.12 -14.58 -2.92
C ARG A 182 20.40 -14.06 -2.27
N THR A 183 20.29 -12.96 -1.55
CA THR A 183 21.37 -12.32 -0.77
C THR A 183 20.78 -11.85 0.54
N GLY A 184 21.50 -11.93 1.65
CA GLY A 184 20.96 -11.42 2.89
C GLY A 184 21.82 -11.57 4.12
N CYS A 185 21.35 -10.85 5.15
CA CYS A 185 21.61 -11.05 6.55
C CYS A 185 20.24 -11.26 7.25
#